data_AF-A0A2V7LBY4-F1
#
_entry.id   AF-A0A2V7LBY4-F1
#
_cell.length_a   1.000
_cell.length_b   1.000
_cell.length_c   1.000
_cell.angle_alpha   90.00
_cell.angle_beta   90.00
_cell.angle_gamma   90.00
#
_symmetry.space_group_name_H-M   'P 1'
#
loop_
_entity.id
_entity.type
_entity.pdbx_description
1 polymer ?
#
loop_
_entity_poly.entity_id
_entity_poly.type
_entity_poly.pdbx_seq_one_letter_code
_entity_poly.pdbx_strand_id
1 'polypeptide(L)'
;MLYVPAVDWCGTYQAGRTARHVPGTLYMGGGYASDSVAEARGWLTAVDAARGTVRWRYRSPKPMVAGVTATAGGLVFTGEVTGDFLALDAEQGRVLYRFYTGAGILGGVVTYAVNGEQYVAAASGGGSYNFGREGSPTVFVFSLPATAKPPSLPLPQSARR
;
A
#
# COMPACT_ATOMS: atom_id res chain seq x y z
N MET A 1 15.14 -0.44 4.47
CA MET A 1 13.97 -1.33 4.35
C MET A 1 13.21 -0.95 3.10
N LEU A 2 12.73 -1.93 2.34
CA LEU A 2 11.80 -1.74 1.23
C LEU A 2 10.42 -2.26 1.65
N TYR A 3 9.35 -1.50 1.36
CA TYR A 3 7.97 -1.89 1.68
C TYR A 3 7.22 -2.10 0.37
N VAL A 4 6.69 -3.30 0.17
CA VAL A 4 6.09 -3.73 -1.10
C VAL A 4 4.63 -4.10 -0.87
N PRO A 5 3.66 -3.31 -1.37
CA PRO A 5 2.29 -3.73 -1.45
C PRO A 5 2.16 -4.78 -2.55
N ALA A 6 1.30 -5.77 -2.35
CA ALA A 6 1.12 -6.86 -3.29
C ALA A 6 -0.35 -7.27 -3.42
N VAL A 7 -0.67 -7.73 -4.62
CA VAL A 7 -1.87 -8.49 -4.93
C VAL A 7 -1.50 -9.96 -4.90
N ASP A 8 -2.17 -10.73 -4.06
CA ASP A 8 -2.04 -12.18 -3.99
C ASP A 8 -3.34 -12.80 -4.51
N TRP A 9 -3.30 -13.29 -5.74
CA TRP A 9 -4.48 -13.73 -6.47
C TRP A 9 -4.12 -14.88 -7.40
N CYS A 10 -4.84 -15.99 -7.23
CA CYS A 10 -4.69 -17.17 -8.07
C CYS A 10 -5.36 -16.98 -9.43
N GLY A 11 -4.83 -17.70 -10.42
CA GLY A 11 -5.39 -17.77 -11.76
C GLY A 11 -4.77 -18.91 -12.56
N THR A 12 -5.49 -19.34 -13.60
CA THR A 12 -5.09 -20.44 -14.46
C THR A 12 -4.50 -19.91 -15.77
N TYR A 13 -3.32 -20.41 -16.12
CA TYR A 13 -2.69 -20.19 -17.43
C TYR A 13 -2.93 -21.39 -18.35
N GLN A 14 -3.30 -21.12 -19.59
CA GLN A 14 -3.49 -22.12 -20.62
C GLN A 14 -2.69 -21.77 -21.86
N ALA A 15 -1.81 -22.67 -22.29
CA ALA A 15 -1.03 -22.45 -23.51
C ALA A 15 -1.96 -22.31 -24.73
N GLY A 16 -1.74 -21.27 -25.54
CA GLY A 16 -2.47 -21.10 -26.78
C GLY A 16 -2.05 -22.15 -27.80
N ARG A 17 -3.02 -22.80 -28.46
CA ARG A 17 -2.72 -23.73 -29.58
C ARG A 17 -2.02 -23.02 -30.74
N THR A 18 -2.31 -21.73 -30.91
CA THR A 18 -1.56 -20.81 -31.76
C THR A 18 -1.28 -19.56 -30.92
N ALA A 19 -0.03 -19.13 -30.91
CA ALA A 19 0.41 -17.99 -30.10
C ALA A 19 0.77 -16.86 -31.07
N ARG A 20 -0.18 -15.94 -31.30
CA ARG A 20 0.00 -14.77 -32.18
C ARG A 20 0.15 -13.52 -31.33
N HIS A 21 1.33 -12.92 -31.37
CA HIS A 21 1.58 -11.63 -30.76
C HIS A 21 1.00 -10.50 -31.63
N VAL A 22 0.22 -9.61 -31.03
CA VAL A 22 -0.24 -8.37 -31.65
C VAL A 22 0.46 -7.21 -30.93
N PRO A 23 1.28 -6.40 -31.62
CA PRO A 23 1.97 -5.27 -31.02
C PRO A 23 1.02 -4.36 -30.24
N GLY A 24 1.41 -3.98 -29.02
CA GLY A 24 0.63 -3.09 -28.15
C GLY A 24 -0.46 -3.77 -27.32
N THR A 25 -0.61 -5.10 -27.41
CA THR A 25 -1.56 -5.86 -26.58
C THR A 25 -0.84 -6.71 -25.55
N LEU A 26 -1.52 -7.00 -24.43
CA LEU A 26 -1.02 -7.95 -23.44
C LEU A 26 -0.89 -9.33 -24.09
N TYR A 27 0.29 -9.93 -24.02
CA TYR A 27 0.59 -11.22 -24.62
C TYR A 27 1.18 -12.18 -23.60
N MET A 28 0.39 -13.18 -23.21
CA MET A 28 0.77 -14.21 -22.23
C MET A 28 1.10 -15.56 -22.88
N GLY A 29 1.22 -15.63 -24.20
CA GLY A 29 1.43 -16.89 -24.94
C GLY A 29 0.23 -17.85 -24.93
N GLY A 30 -0.93 -17.39 -24.46
CA GLY A 30 -2.13 -18.19 -24.27
C GLY A 30 -3.20 -17.44 -23.49
N GLY A 31 -4.14 -18.19 -22.92
CA GLY A 31 -5.21 -17.65 -22.07
C GLY A 31 -4.77 -17.52 -20.61
N TYR A 32 -5.29 -16.48 -19.94
CA TYR A 32 -5.21 -16.32 -18.50
C TYR A 32 -6.63 -16.06 -17.97
N ALA A 33 -7.03 -16.82 -16.96
CA ALA A 33 -8.27 -16.60 -16.23
C ALA A 33 -7.95 -16.51 -14.74
N SER A 34 -8.17 -15.33 -14.14
CA SER A 34 -8.10 -15.19 -12.69
C SER A 34 -9.25 -15.93 -12.00
N ASP A 35 -9.01 -16.40 -10.79
CA ASP A 35 -10.08 -16.82 -9.88
C ASP A 35 -10.95 -15.61 -9.49
N SER A 36 -12.02 -15.81 -8.72
CA SER A 36 -12.89 -14.69 -8.30
C SER A 36 -12.10 -13.59 -7.56
N VAL A 37 -12.41 -12.32 -7.82
CA VAL A 37 -11.83 -11.18 -7.06
C VAL A 37 -12.17 -11.24 -5.56
N ALA A 38 -13.19 -12.01 -5.18
CA ALA A 38 -13.51 -12.28 -3.78
C ALA A 38 -12.41 -13.08 -3.06
N GLU A 39 -11.64 -13.87 -3.80
CA GLU A 39 -10.58 -14.75 -3.29
C GLU A 39 -9.22 -14.04 -3.23
N ALA A 40 -9.06 -12.96 -3.99
CA ALA A 40 -7.86 -12.14 -3.95
C ALA A 40 -7.58 -11.58 -2.55
N ARG A 41 -6.32 -11.58 -2.16
CA ARG A 41 -5.80 -11.03 -0.89
C ARG A 41 -4.74 -9.99 -1.20
N GLY A 42 -4.36 -9.25 -0.16
CA GLY A 42 -3.29 -8.28 -0.26
C GLY A 42 -2.25 -8.49 0.82
N TRP A 43 -1.05 -8.01 0.53
CA TRP A 43 0.03 -7.99 1.50
C TRP A 43 0.74 -6.65 1.48
N LEU A 44 1.24 -6.23 2.63
CA LEU A 44 2.34 -5.28 2.71
C LEU A 44 3.52 -6.03 3.29
N THR A 45 4.58 -6.17 2.51
CA THR A 45 5.79 -6.91 2.91
C THR A 45 6.94 -5.96 3.12
N ALA A 46 7.61 -6.06 4.26
CA ALA A 46 8.87 -5.37 4.49
C ALA A 46 10.05 -6.29 4.19
N VAL A 47 10.94 -5.84 3.31
CA VAL A 47 12.11 -6.58 2.84
C VAL A 47 13.38 -5.83 3.24
N ASP A 48 14.34 -6.55 3.80
CA ASP A 48 15.71 -6.08 3.91
C ASP A 48 16.35 -6.16 2.52
N ALA A 49 16.41 -5.02 1.83
CA ALA A 49 16.90 -4.95 0.46
C ALA A 49 18.38 -5.35 0.33
N ALA A 50 19.18 -5.20 1.38
CA ALA A 50 20.60 -5.58 1.34
C ALA A 50 20.79 -7.10 1.44
N ARG A 51 19.88 -7.79 2.14
CA ARG A 51 19.95 -9.24 2.36
C ARG A 51 18.98 -10.05 1.50
N GLY A 52 17.99 -9.41 0.89
CA GLY A 52 16.91 -10.07 0.15
C GLY A 52 15.92 -10.82 1.06
N THR A 53 15.92 -10.56 2.37
CA THR A 53 15.11 -11.31 3.34
C THR A 53 13.85 -10.56 3.75
N VAL A 54 12.73 -11.26 3.86
CA VAL A 54 11.49 -10.72 4.46
C VAL A 54 11.70 -10.52 5.95
N ARG A 55 11.32 -9.33 6.46
CA ARG A 55 11.36 -9.01 7.89
C ARG A 55 10.01 -9.19 8.55
N TRP A 56 8.95 -8.72 7.90
CA TRP A 56 7.58 -8.93 8.33
C TRP A 56 6.61 -8.83 7.15
N ARG A 57 5.40 -9.33 7.36
CA ARG A 57 4.26 -9.22 6.43
C ARG A 57 3.00 -8.81 7.18
N TYR A 58 2.32 -7.81 6.68
CA TYR A 58 0.94 -7.48 7.02
C TYR A 58 0.01 -8.08 5.96
N ARG A 59 -1.06 -8.74 6.39
CA ARG A 59 -2.07 -9.33 5.49
C ARG A 59 -3.31 -8.47 5.47
N SER A 60 -3.74 -8.09 4.27
CA SER A 60 -5.00 -7.40 4.02
C SER A 60 -6.07 -8.39 3.54
N PRO A 61 -7.35 -8.21 3.91
CA PRO A 61 -8.45 -9.04 3.41
C PRO A 61 -8.68 -8.90 1.90
N LYS A 62 -8.17 -7.83 1.28
CA LYS A 62 -8.29 -7.53 -0.15
C LYS A 62 -6.94 -7.08 -0.72
N PRO A 63 -6.75 -7.07 -2.04
CA PRO A 63 -5.52 -6.60 -2.68
C PRO A 63 -5.02 -5.27 -2.12
N MET A 64 -3.71 -5.15 -1.91
CA MET A 64 -3.08 -3.88 -1.54
C MET A 64 -2.43 -3.29 -2.78
N VAL A 65 -2.94 -2.14 -3.22
CA VAL A 65 -2.44 -1.42 -4.41
C VAL A 65 -2.13 0.04 -4.16
N ALA A 66 -2.49 0.55 -2.98
CA ALA A 66 -2.12 1.90 -2.58
C ALA A 66 -0.59 2.05 -2.53
N GLY A 67 -0.13 3.25 -2.86
CA GLY A 67 1.25 3.64 -2.63
C GLY A 67 1.61 3.54 -1.13
N VAL A 68 2.90 3.33 -0.87
CA VAL A 68 3.42 3.18 0.48
C VAL A 68 4.40 4.31 0.76
N THR A 69 4.21 5.01 1.88
CA THR A 69 5.06 6.14 2.30
C THR A 69 5.70 5.83 3.63
N ALA A 70 7.01 5.57 3.61
CA ALA A 70 7.82 5.40 4.81
C ALA A 70 8.39 6.75 5.29
N THR A 71 8.54 6.91 6.59
CA THR A 71 9.08 8.12 7.21
C THR A 71 10.27 7.81 8.10
N ALA A 72 11.14 8.81 8.32
CA ALA A 72 12.25 8.69 9.27
C ALA A 72 11.80 8.53 10.73
N GLY A 73 10.54 8.82 11.05
CA GLY A 73 9.94 8.63 12.38
C GLY A 73 9.55 7.18 12.71
N GLY A 74 9.94 6.21 11.88
CA GLY A 74 9.62 4.80 12.12
C GLY A 74 8.17 4.42 11.77
N LEU A 75 7.51 5.21 10.93
CA LEU A 75 6.14 4.94 10.46
C LEU A 75 6.11 4.65 8.96
N VAL A 76 5.21 3.73 8.58
CA VAL A 76 4.83 3.43 7.21
C VAL A 76 3.34 3.69 7.04
N PHE A 77 2.98 4.53 6.08
CA PHE A 77 1.60 4.83 5.72
C PHE A 77 1.20 4.16 4.41
N THR A 78 -0.02 3.65 4.35
CA THR A 78 -0.63 3.10 3.13
C THR A 78 -2.15 3.04 3.30
N GLY A 79 -2.84 2.41 2.36
CA GLY A 79 -4.27 2.18 2.43
C GLY A 79 -4.70 0.84 1.87
N GLU A 80 -5.85 0.38 2.32
CA GLU A 80 -6.51 -0.82 1.83
C GLU A 80 -7.58 -0.44 0.81
N VAL A 81 -7.81 -1.31 -0.18
CA VAL A 81 -8.93 -1.14 -1.11
C VAL A 81 -10.29 -1.28 -0.41
N THR A 82 -10.33 -1.81 0.82
CA THR A 82 -11.51 -1.79 1.69
C THR A 82 -11.79 -0.42 2.29
N GLY A 83 -10.90 0.55 2.12
CA GLY A 83 -11.07 1.95 2.54
C GLY A 83 -10.44 2.31 3.86
N ASP A 84 -9.58 1.47 4.42
CA ASP A 84 -8.82 1.82 5.61
C ASP A 84 -7.51 2.51 5.25
N PHE A 85 -7.30 3.71 5.78
CA PHE A 85 -5.98 4.33 5.90
C PHE A 85 -5.23 3.70 7.08
N LEU A 86 -3.99 3.31 6.86
CA LEU A 86 -3.16 2.63 7.85
C LEU A 86 -1.88 3.40 8.14
N ALA A 87 -1.53 3.49 9.42
CA ALA A 87 -0.16 3.77 9.87
C ALA A 87 0.38 2.55 10.60
N LEU A 88 1.52 2.03 10.14
CA LEU A 88 2.18 0.85 10.69
C LEU A 88 3.55 1.21 11.25
N ASP A 89 3.95 0.47 12.27
CA ASP A 89 5.34 0.45 12.74
C ASP A 89 6.26 -0.08 11.63
N ALA A 90 7.30 0.68 11.29
CA ALA A 90 8.20 0.39 10.19
C ALA A 90 9.06 -0.86 10.42
N GLU A 91 9.37 -1.21 11.66
CA GLU A 91 10.25 -2.33 12.02
C GLU A 91 9.48 -3.63 12.25
N GLN A 92 8.25 -3.53 12.75
CA GLN A 92 7.46 -4.67 13.23
C GLN A 92 6.23 -4.96 12.36
N GLY A 93 5.78 -3.99 11.55
CA GLY A 93 4.58 -4.13 10.71
C GLY A 93 3.27 -4.13 11.51
N ARG A 94 3.30 -3.74 12.79
CA ARG A 94 2.11 -3.63 13.62
C ARG A 94 1.32 -2.38 13.21
N VAL A 95 0.02 -2.54 12.97
CA VAL A 95 -0.89 -1.41 12.75
C VAL A 95 -0.97 -0.60 14.04
N LEU A 96 -0.56 0.67 13.98
CA LEU A 96 -0.61 1.61 15.10
C LEU A 96 -1.83 2.52 15.01
N TYR A 97 -2.29 2.80 13.80
CA TYR A 97 -3.47 3.61 13.54
C TYR A 97 -4.23 3.09 12.31
N ARG A 98 -5.56 3.14 12.40
CA ARG A 98 -6.50 2.78 11.34
C ARG A 98 -7.62 3.82 11.29
N PHE A 99 -7.96 4.28 10.09
CA PHE A 99 -9.08 5.18 9.87
C PHE A 99 -9.82 4.81 8.59
N TYR A 100 -11.12 4.55 8.69
CA TYR A 100 -11.96 4.22 7.55
C TYR A 100 -12.37 5.50 6.79
N THR A 101 -11.94 5.62 5.54
CA THR A 101 -12.16 6.80 4.67
C THR A 101 -13.46 6.73 3.87
N GLY A 102 -14.31 5.72 4.11
CA GLY A 102 -15.60 5.55 3.44
C GLY A 102 -15.55 4.88 2.05
N ALA A 103 -14.36 4.75 1.47
CA ALA A 103 -14.13 4.12 0.17
C ALA A 103 -12.67 3.69 0.02
N GLY A 104 -12.39 2.75 -0.89
CA GLY A 104 -11.06 2.20 -1.11
C GLY A 104 -9.97 3.25 -1.33
N ILE A 105 -8.77 2.99 -0.80
CA ILE A 105 -7.57 3.78 -1.09
C ILE A 105 -6.76 3.03 -2.13
N LEU A 106 -6.74 3.55 -3.36
CA LEU A 106 -6.05 2.93 -4.50
C LEU A 106 -4.86 3.75 -5.00
N GLY A 107 -4.79 5.03 -4.62
CA GLY A 107 -3.73 5.95 -4.99
C GLY A 107 -2.56 5.93 -4.01
N GLY A 108 -1.75 7.00 -4.04
CA GLY A 108 -0.66 7.18 -3.08
C GLY A 108 -1.10 7.84 -1.79
N VAL A 109 -0.33 7.61 -0.74
CA VAL A 109 -0.29 8.44 0.47
C VAL A 109 0.91 9.37 0.35
N VAL A 110 0.79 10.64 0.68
CA VAL A 110 1.92 11.59 0.71
C VAL A 110 2.05 12.22 2.09
N THR A 111 3.25 12.64 2.45
CA THR A 111 3.48 13.46 3.65
C THR A 111 4.25 14.72 3.27
N TYR A 112 3.92 15.82 3.94
CA TYR A 112 4.49 17.15 3.70
C TYR A 112 4.45 17.98 4.99
N ALA A 113 5.13 19.12 5.01
CA ALA A 113 5.10 20.03 6.16
C ALA A 113 4.64 21.43 5.75
N VAL A 114 3.88 22.09 6.64
CA VAL A 114 3.48 23.49 6.51
C VAL A 114 3.74 24.17 7.84
N ASN A 115 4.51 25.26 7.85
CA ASN A 115 4.85 26.01 9.06
C ASN A 115 5.43 25.14 10.21
N GLY A 116 6.19 24.11 9.86
CA GLY A 116 6.78 23.19 10.84
C GLY A 116 5.85 22.08 11.34
N GLU A 117 4.58 22.05 10.93
CA GLU A 117 3.66 20.96 11.24
C GLU A 117 3.63 19.94 10.09
N GLN A 118 3.71 18.65 10.43
CA GLN A 118 3.65 17.56 9.45
C GLN A 118 2.19 17.15 9.18
N TYR A 119 1.88 16.99 7.90
CA TYR A 119 0.62 16.49 7.40
C TYR A 119 0.82 15.20 6.61
N VAL A 120 -0.22 14.37 6.58
CA VAL A 120 -0.31 13.18 5.74
C VAL A 120 -1.60 13.26 4.95
N ALA A 121 -1.54 13.13 3.63
CA ALA A 121 -2.70 13.15 2.76
C ALA A 121 -2.89 11.83 2.03
N ALA A 122 -4.14 11.37 1.92
CA ALA A 122 -4.53 10.16 1.22
C ALA A 122 -5.74 10.42 0.33
N ALA A 123 -5.71 9.86 -0.88
CA ALA A 123 -6.85 9.89 -1.80
C ALA A 123 -7.70 8.62 -1.63
N SER A 124 -8.97 8.82 -1.29
CA SER A 124 -9.99 7.79 -1.09
C SER A 124 -11.02 7.84 -2.23
N GLY A 125 -11.53 6.68 -2.60
CA GLY A 125 -12.55 6.51 -3.63
C GLY A 125 -12.04 6.72 -5.06
N GLY A 126 -12.97 6.71 -6.01
CA GLY A 126 -12.65 6.76 -7.44
C GLY A 126 -12.76 5.39 -8.08
N GLY A 127 -11.80 5.02 -8.94
CA GLY A 127 -11.87 3.74 -9.64
C GLY A 127 -10.54 3.17 -10.09
N SER A 128 -10.49 1.84 -10.13
CA SER A 128 -9.43 1.05 -10.75
C SER A 128 -10.01 0.19 -11.87
N TYR A 129 -9.25 0.04 -12.95
CA TYR A 129 -9.56 -0.92 -14.00
C TYR A 129 -9.72 -2.35 -13.45
N ASN A 130 -8.90 -2.71 -12.46
CA ASN A 130 -8.84 -4.08 -11.91
C ASN A 130 -9.79 -4.32 -10.74
N PHE A 131 -10.18 -3.27 -10.00
CA PHE A 131 -10.92 -3.41 -8.72
C PHE A 131 -12.24 -2.64 -8.68
N GLY A 132 -12.67 -2.06 -9.81
CA GLY A 132 -13.94 -1.35 -9.91
C GLY A 132 -13.89 0.07 -9.39
N ARG A 133 -15.07 0.71 -9.37
CA ARG A 133 -15.29 2.05 -8.81
C ARG A 133 -15.99 1.96 -7.48
N GLU A 134 -15.53 2.74 -6.51
CA GLU A 134 -16.11 2.79 -5.17
C GLU A 134 -16.00 4.20 -4.59
N GLY A 135 -17.11 4.71 -4.05
CA GLY A 135 -17.20 6.03 -3.41
C GLY A 135 -16.90 7.24 -4.30
N SER A 136 -17.09 8.43 -3.72
CA SER A 136 -16.72 9.70 -4.34
C SER A 136 -15.23 10.00 -4.07
N PRO A 137 -14.45 10.45 -5.08
CA PRO A 137 -13.07 10.88 -4.87
C PRO A 137 -12.97 11.94 -3.79
N THR A 138 -12.25 11.64 -2.72
CA THR A 138 -12.11 12.50 -1.53
C THR A 138 -10.67 12.49 -1.06
N VAL A 139 -10.12 13.66 -0.72
CA VAL A 139 -8.79 13.77 -0.11
C VAL A 139 -8.95 13.92 1.39
N PHE A 140 -8.33 13.03 2.15
CA PHE A 140 -8.22 13.09 3.60
C PHE A 140 -6.85 13.67 3.96
N VAL A 141 -6.83 14.63 4.88
CA VAL A 141 -5.60 15.23 5.41
C VAL A 141 -5.57 15.03 6.92
N PHE A 142 -4.49 14.43 7.42
CA PHE A 142 -4.28 14.11 8.82
C PHE A 142 -3.09 14.93 9.36
N SER A 143 -3.20 15.38 10.61
CA SER A 143 -2.07 15.87 11.40
C SER A 143 -2.24 15.44 12.86
N LEU A 144 -1.15 15.50 13.63
CA LEU A 144 -1.22 15.32 15.07
C LEU A 144 -1.77 16.60 15.72
N PRO A 145 -2.54 16.50 16.81
CA PRO A 145 -2.93 17.68 17.58
C PRO A 145 -1.70 18.46 18.04
N ALA A 146 -1.76 19.79 18.04
CA ALA A 146 -0.66 20.66 18.48
C ALA A 146 -0.16 20.37 19.91
N THR A 147 -0.98 19.71 20.74
CA THR A 147 -0.65 19.30 22.11
C THR A 147 0.01 17.93 22.21
N ALA A 148 0.16 17.20 21.10
CA ALA A 148 0.80 15.90 21.09
C ALA A 148 2.31 16.06 21.37
N LYS A 149 2.75 15.54 22.52
CA LYS A 149 4.18 15.48 22.84
C LYS A 149 4.87 14.56 21.83
N PRO A 150 5.95 14.99 21.14
CA PRO A 150 6.70 14.10 20.27
C PRO A 150 7.17 12.89 21.07
N PRO A 151 7.01 11.66 20.56
CA PRO A 151 7.63 10.50 21.19
C PRO A 151 9.14 10.74 21.26
N SER A 152 9.77 10.39 22.38
CA SER A 152 11.22 10.35 22.49
C SER A 152 11.74 9.18 21.64
N LEU A 153 11.78 9.38 20.33
CA LEU A 153 12.43 8.42 19.44
C LEU A 153 13.95 8.56 19.63
N PRO A 154 14.67 7.48 19.96
CA PRO A 154 16.11 7.51 19.91
C PRO A 154 16.52 7.84 18.47
N LEU A 155 17.41 8.82 18.30
CA LEU A 155 17.91 9.21 16.98
C LEU A 155 18.38 7.95 16.23
N PRO A 156 17.97 7.77 14.96
CA PRO A 156 18.44 6.64 14.17
C PRO A 156 19.96 6.64 14.16
N GLN A 157 20.58 5.46 14.29
CA GLN A 157 22.04 5.33 14.40
C GLN A 157 22.79 5.96 13.22
N SER A 158 22.14 6.12 12.07
CA SER A 158 22.65 6.82 10.89
C SER A 158 22.86 8.33 11.08
N ALA A 159 22.26 8.94 12.11
CA ALA A 159 22.43 10.36 12.45
C ALA A 159 23.56 10.60 13.47
N ARG A 160 24.30 9.56 13.87
CA ARG A 160 25.51 9.65 14.73
C ARG A 160 26.79 9.51 13.89
N ARG A 161 26.91 10.31 12.85
CA ARG A 161 28.15 10.52 12.10
C ARG A 161 28.43 12.00 11.97
#